data_AF-A0A969NHN5-F1
#
_entry.id   AF-A0A969NHN5-F1
#
_cell.length_a   1.000
_cell.length_b   1.000
_cell.length_c   1.000
_cell.angle_alpha   90.00
_cell.angle_beta   90.00
_cell.angle_gamma   90.00
#
_symmetry.space_group_name_H-M   'P 1'
#
loop_
_entity.id
_entity.type
_entity.pdbx_description
1 polymer ?
#
loop_
_entity_poly.entity_id
_entity_poly.type
_entity_poly.pdbx_seq_one_letter_code
_entity_poly.pdbx_strand_id
1 'polypeptide(L)'
;MVAADSTGHGVPGSLVSMLGISLLNETVLRNEVKSSSDVLEVLRDEVKATFSHSDERLLTRDGIDMAFCFIDLDTLEMQFAGANRPLLLFKKMVKRQSAKNLMDLLSIDLPKTLLEFIIKNSLLKITPFSLKRAM
;
A
#
# COMPACT_ATOMS: atom_id res chain seq x y z
N MET A 1 1.26 0.09 5.64
CA MET A 1 0.09 -0.70 5.13
C MET A 1 0.26 -0.91 3.64
N VAL A 2 -0.12 -2.08 3.13
CA VAL A 2 0.01 -2.42 1.70
C VAL A 2 -1.26 -3.13 1.22
N ALA A 3 -1.70 -2.80 0.01
CA ALA A 3 -2.69 -3.56 -0.74
C ALA A 3 -2.13 -3.82 -2.14
N ALA A 4 -2.18 -5.07 -2.60
CA ALA A 4 -1.62 -5.47 -3.88
C ALA A 4 -2.57 -6.38 -4.65
N ASP A 5 -2.49 -6.33 -5.97
CA ASP A 5 -3.29 -7.10 -6.91
C ASP A 5 -2.37 -7.64 -8.00
N SER A 6 -2.10 -8.95 -7.93
CA SER A 6 -1.26 -9.65 -8.88
C SER A 6 -2.07 -10.05 -10.10
N THR A 7 -1.55 -9.75 -11.29
CA THR A 7 -2.08 -10.29 -12.53
C THR A 7 -1.45 -11.66 -12.79
N GLY A 8 -2.22 -12.55 -13.41
CA GLY A 8 -1.89 -13.96 -13.56
C GLY A 8 -2.93 -14.84 -12.89
N HIS A 9 -3.30 -15.94 -13.53
CA HIS A 9 -4.33 -16.86 -13.05
C HIS A 9 -3.74 -18.25 -12.81
N GLY A 10 -4.18 -18.91 -11.75
CA GLY A 10 -3.64 -20.20 -11.34
C GLY A 10 -2.26 -20.09 -10.68
N VAL A 11 -1.40 -21.07 -10.97
CA VAL A 11 -0.09 -21.22 -10.32
C VAL A 11 0.84 -20.00 -10.53
N PRO A 12 0.95 -19.39 -11.72
CA PRO A 12 1.83 -18.23 -11.94
C PRO A 12 1.46 -17.02 -11.08
N GLY A 13 0.16 -16.65 -10.99
CA GLY A 13 -0.28 -15.51 -10.16
C GLY A 13 -0.03 -15.72 -8.66
N SER A 14 -0.14 -16.95 -8.18
CA SER A 14 0.19 -17.29 -6.79
C SER A 14 1.69 -17.13 -6.51
N LEU A 15 2.55 -17.49 -7.45
CA LEU A 15 4.00 -17.36 -7.34
C LEU A 15 4.42 -15.88 -7.34
N VAL A 16 3.84 -15.08 -8.23
CA VAL A 16 4.03 -13.63 -8.31
C VAL A 16 3.66 -12.96 -6.98
N SER A 17 2.55 -13.38 -6.36
CA SER A 17 2.11 -12.87 -5.06
C SER A 17 3.07 -13.22 -3.92
N MET A 18 3.52 -14.48 -3.84
CA MET A 18 4.49 -14.92 -2.83
C MET A 18 5.83 -14.20 -2.99
N LEU A 19 6.31 -14.05 -4.22
CA LEU A 19 7.52 -13.31 -4.53
C LEU A 19 7.39 -11.85 -4.09
N GLY A 20 6.28 -11.19 -4.45
CA GLY A 20 6.02 -9.80 -4.06
C GLY A 20 6.03 -9.58 -2.55
N ILE A 21 5.43 -10.49 -1.77
CA ILE A 21 5.44 -10.42 -0.30
C ILE A 21 6.85 -10.61 0.26
N SER A 22 7.62 -11.55 -0.28
CA SER A 22 8.99 -11.82 0.17
C SER A 22 9.91 -10.62 -0.07
N LEU A 23 9.90 -10.09 -1.30
CA LEU A 23 10.69 -8.92 -1.67
C LEU A 23 10.26 -7.70 -0.86
N LEU A 24 8.96 -7.47 -0.71
CA LEU A 24 8.45 -6.35 0.08
C LEU A 24 8.95 -6.37 1.53
N ASN A 25 8.91 -7.54 2.18
CA ASN A 25 9.41 -7.68 3.54
C ASN A 25 10.91 -7.38 3.62
N GLU A 26 11.68 -7.84 2.65
CA GLU A 26 13.11 -7.58 2.58
C GLU A 26 13.39 -6.09 2.35
N THR A 27 12.74 -5.47 1.36
CA THR A 27 12.87 -4.05 1.03
C THR A 27 12.55 -3.16 2.23
N VAL A 28 11.48 -3.47 2.98
CA VAL A 28 11.06 -2.68 4.16
C VAL A 28 12.00 -2.86 5.35
N LEU A 29 12.63 -4.04 5.49
CA LEU A 29 13.61 -4.29 6.55
C LEU A 29 14.98 -3.68 6.27
N ARG A 30 15.31 -3.40 5.01
CA ARG A 30 16.51 -2.66 4.64
C ARG A 30 16.36 -1.19 5.05
N ASN A 31 17.25 -0.68 5.91
CA ASN A 31 17.28 0.71 6.40
C ASN A 31 17.57 1.78 5.31
N GLU A 32 17.49 1.42 4.04
CA GLU A 32 17.83 2.26 2.91
C GLU A 32 16.61 3.02 2.37
N VAL A 33 15.41 2.59 2.74
CA VAL A 33 14.16 3.07 2.17
C VAL A 33 13.51 4.11 3.08
N LYS A 34 13.38 5.34 2.60
CA LYS A 34 12.95 6.50 3.42
C LYS A 34 11.55 7.00 3.08
N SER A 35 10.99 6.58 1.95
CA SER A 35 9.66 7.00 1.51
C SER A 35 8.86 5.85 0.90
N SER A 36 7.54 6.02 0.86
CA SER A 36 6.64 5.04 0.22
C SER A 36 6.95 4.82 -1.27
N SER A 37 7.51 5.84 -1.92
CA SER A 37 7.89 5.81 -3.34
C SER A 37 9.12 4.96 -3.58
N ASP A 38 10.15 5.16 -2.73
CA ASP A 38 11.41 4.42 -2.80
C ASP A 38 11.15 2.91 -2.62
N VAL A 39 10.24 2.54 -1.71
CA VAL A 39 9.81 1.14 -1.51
C VAL A 39 9.33 0.54 -2.83
N LEU A 40 8.42 1.22 -3.52
CA LEU A 40 7.83 0.72 -4.77
C LEU A 40 8.83 0.70 -5.93
N GLU A 41 9.78 1.63 -5.97
CA GLU A 41 10.82 1.68 -6.99
C GLU A 41 11.83 0.54 -6.83
N VAL A 42 12.31 0.30 -5.60
CA VAL A 42 13.19 -0.84 -5.29
C VAL A 42 12.48 -2.17 -5.58
N LEU A 43 11.24 -2.32 -5.10
CA LEU A 43 10.44 -3.53 -5.38
C LEU A 43 10.27 -3.78 -6.87
N ARG A 44 10.02 -2.74 -7.66
CA ARG A 44 9.89 -2.87 -9.12
C ARG A 44 11.16 -3.41 -9.75
N ASP A 45 12.33 -2.92 -9.32
CA ASP A 45 13.60 -3.35 -9.89
C ASP A 45 13.97 -4.76 -9.43
N GLU A 46 13.70 -5.13 -8.18
CA GLU A 46 13.88 -6.50 -7.66
C GLU A 46 12.97 -7.52 -8.36
N VAL A 47 11.70 -7.17 -8.58
CA VAL A 47 10.74 -8.00 -9.32
C VAL A 47 11.20 -8.19 -10.78
N LYS A 48 11.60 -7.11 -11.47
CA LYS A 48 12.15 -7.21 -12.84
C LYS A 48 13.41 -8.07 -12.89
N ALA A 49 14.33 -7.89 -11.95
CA ALA A 49 15.57 -8.65 -11.90
C ALA A 49 15.29 -10.15 -11.71
N THR A 50 14.33 -10.49 -10.86
CA THR A 50 13.93 -11.89 -10.61
C THR A 50 13.34 -12.53 -11.87
N PHE A 51 12.47 -11.81 -12.60
CA PHE A 51 11.86 -12.34 -13.82
C PHE A 51 12.78 -12.35 -15.04
N SER A 52 13.80 -11.49 -15.09
CA SER A 52 14.78 -11.50 -16.18
C SER A 52 15.66 -12.76 -16.18
N HIS A 53 15.77 -13.45 -15.03
CA HIS A 53 16.54 -14.69 -14.88
C HIS A 53 15.70 -15.96 -15.09
N SER A 54 14.37 -15.85 -15.13
CA SER A 54 13.47 -16.96 -15.39
C SER A 54 13.20 -17.10 -16.89
N ASP A 55 13.28 -18.32 -17.43
CA ASP A 55 13.03 -18.65 -18.84
C ASP A 55 11.87 -17.81 -19.43
N GLU A 56 12.17 -17.03 -20.46
CA GLU A 56 11.41 -15.87 -20.99
C GLU A 56 9.92 -16.12 -21.34
N ARG A 57 9.45 -17.36 -21.27
CA ARG A 57 8.11 -17.77 -21.74
C ARG A 57 7.04 -17.84 -20.66
N LEU A 58 7.40 -17.87 -19.37
CA LEU A 58 6.42 -18.15 -18.29
C LEU A 58 5.99 -16.92 -17.48
N LEU A 59 6.77 -15.82 -17.46
CA LEU A 59 6.58 -14.76 -16.46
C LEU A 59 6.56 -13.33 -17.02
N THR A 60 6.70 -13.15 -18.34
CA THR A 60 6.80 -11.83 -18.99
C THR A 60 5.47 -11.09 -19.20
N ARG A 61 4.33 -11.67 -18.78
CA ARG A 61 2.99 -11.06 -18.93
C ARG A 61 2.29 -10.73 -17.61
N ASP A 62 2.83 -11.20 -16.50
CA ASP A 62 2.21 -11.06 -15.18
C ASP A 62 2.95 -9.98 -14.36
N GLY A 63 2.20 -9.27 -13.52
CA GLY A 63 2.64 -8.13 -12.72
C GLY A 63 1.90 -8.06 -11.39
N ILE A 64 2.18 -7.03 -10.59
CA ILE A 64 1.66 -6.74 -9.25
C ILE A 64 1.31 -5.26 -9.08
N ASP A 65 0.08 -4.88 -9.35
CA ASP A 65 -0.32 -3.52 -9.01
C ASP A 65 -0.32 -3.37 -7.49
N MET A 66 0.17 -2.26 -6.96
CA MET A 66 0.37 -2.10 -5.51
C MET A 66 0.07 -0.68 -5.05
N ALA A 67 -0.57 -0.59 -3.88
CA ALA A 67 -0.76 0.62 -3.11
C ALA A 67 0.02 0.47 -1.79
N PHE A 68 0.94 1.39 -1.54
CA PHE A 68 1.77 1.42 -0.34
C PHE A 68 1.52 2.70 0.44
N CYS A 69 1.36 2.56 1.76
CA CYS A 69 1.08 3.67 2.65
C CYS A 69 1.94 3.57 3.92
N PHE A 70 2.69 4.64 4.20
CA PHE A 70 3.39 4.84 5.45
C PHE A 70 2.64 5.85 6.30
N ILE A 71 2.38 5.52 7.56
CA ILE A 71 1.69 6.40 8.51
C ILE A 71 2.61 6.58 9.70
N ASP A 72 3.05 7.81 9.90
CA ASP A 72 3.73 8.21 11.13
C ASP A 72 2.67 8.56 12.18
N LEU A 73 2.62 7.77 13.26
CA LEU A 73 1.65 7.92 14.34
C LEU A 73 2.03 9.01 15.34
N ASP A 74 3.27 9.52 15.29
CA ASP A 74 3.74 10.61 16.16
C ASP A 74 3.48 11.96 15.48
N THR A 75 3.82 12.09 14.19
CA THR A 75 3.64 13.34 13.42
C THR A 75 2.26 13.45 12.76
N LEU A 76 1.52 12.35 12.68
CA LEU A 76 0.22 12.24 12.00
C LEU A 76 0.30 12.53 10.49
N GLU A 77 1.46 12.23 9.90
CA GLU A 77 1.70 12.39 8.48
C GLU A 77 1.59 11.03 7.76
N MET A 78 0.91 11.03 6.62
CA MET A 78 0.75 9.86 5.78
C MET A 78 1.45 10.08 4.44
N GLN A 79 2.32 9.16 4.08
CA GLN A 79 2.87 9.08 2.74
C GLN A 79 2.15 7.98 1.97
N PHE A 80 1.79 8.27 0.73
CA PHE A 80 1.14 7.31 -0.16
C PHE A 80 1.87 7.22 -1.49
N ALA A 81 2.13 5.99 -1.92
CA ALA A 81 2.59 5.70 -3.26
C ALA A 81 1.74 4.58 -3.89
N GLY A 82 1.42 4.74 -5.16
CA GLY A 82 0.64 3.76 -5.92
C GLY A 82 1.32 3.40 -7.24
N ALA A 83 1.48 2.10 -7.48
CA ALA A 83 1.77 1.50 -8.77
C ALA A 83 0.43 1.08 -9.41
N ASN A 84 -0.07 1.89 -10.35
CA ASN A 84 -1.39 1.74 -11.00
C ASN A 84 -2.62 1.70 -10.05
N ARG A 85 -2.46 2.05 -8.77
CA ARG A 85 -3.56 2.08 -7.78
C ARG A 85 -3.78 3.49 -7.24
N PRO A 86 -4.94 4.12 -7.49
CA PRO A 86 -5.26 5.43 -6.93
C PRO A 86 -5.65 5.32 -5.45
N LEU A 87 -5.46 6.41 -4.70
CA LEU A 87 -5.96 6.56 -3.34
C LEU A 87 -7.24 7.40 -3.34
N LEU A 88 -8.34 6.85 -2.81
CA LEU A 88 -9.53 7.63 -2.46
C LEU A 88 -9.54 7.87 -0.95
N LEU A 89 -9.51 9.14 -0.54
CA LEU A 89 -9.59 9.55 0.85
C LEU A 89 -11.00 10.04 1.20
N PHE A 90 -11.69 9.33 2.08
CA PHE A 90 -12.95 9.78 2.65
C PHE A 90 -12.75 10.36 4.04
N LYS A 91 -12.90 11.68 4.18
CA LYS A 91 -12.88 12.36 5.47
C LYS A 91 -14.29 12.47 6.03
N LYS A 92 -14.60 11.68 7.06
CA LYS A 92 -15.89 11.79 7.76
C LYS A 92 -15.91 13.10 8.54
N MET A 93 -16.74 14.05 8.12
CA MET A 93 -17.04 15.24 8.92
C MET A 93 -17.92 14.81 10.10
N VAL A 94 -17.29 14.51 11.24
CA VAL A 94 -18.05 14.22 12.46
C VAL A 94 -18.67 15.52 12.97
N LYS A 95 -19.98 15.72 12.74
CA LYS A 95 -20.74 16.69 13.53
C LYS A 95 -20.69 16.22 14.98
N ARG A 96 -20.21 17.07 15.89
CA ARG A 96 -19.91 16.80 17.31
C ARG A 96 -21.00 16.06 18.12
N GLN A 97 -22.24 15.91 17.63
CA GLN A 97 -23.36 15.33 18.37
C GLN A 97 -23.62 13.82 18.15
N SER A 98 -23.00 13.16 17.16
CA SER A 98 -23.36 11.76 16.80
C SER A 98 -22.27 10.71 17.07
N ALA A 99 -21.32 10.99 17.97
CA ALA A 99 -20.16 10.14 18.24
C ALA A 99 -20.50 8.71 18.72
N LYS A 100 -21.69 8.49 19.31
CA LYS A 100 -22.12 7.15 19.76
C LYS A 100 -22.44 6.19 18.61
N ASN A 101 -22.81 6.68 17.43
CA ASN A 101 -23.26 5.85 16.31
C ASN A 101 -22.14 5.57 15.29
N LEU A 102 -20.89 5.92 15.60
CA LEU A 102 -19.78 5.80 14.66
C LEU A 102 -19.23 4.38 14.54
N MET A 103 -19.28 3.63 15.64
CA MET A 103 -18.84 2.23 15.73
C MET A 103 -19.70 1.33 14.83
N ASP A 104 -21.01 1.57 14.80
CA ASP A 104 -21.96 0.75 14.03
C ASP A 104 -21.89 0.98 12.52
N LEU A 105 -21.40 2.14 12.08
CA LEU A 105 -21.42 2.52 10.66
C LEU A 105 -20.19 2.04 9.87
N LEU A 106 -19.10 1.64 10.54
CA LEU A 106 -17.84 1.39 9.86
C LEU A 106 -17.56 -0.09 9.56
N SER A 107 -18.22 -1.06 10.21
CA SER A 107 -18.13 -2.53 9.95
C SER A 107 -16.75 -3.08 9.57
N ILE A 108 -15.68 -2.37 9.93
CA ILE A 108 -14.29 -2.64 9.62
C ILE A 108 -13.61 -2.58 10.97
N ASP A 109 -12.92 -3.66 11.33
CA ASP A 109 -12.25 -3.83 12.62
C ASP A 109 -10.99 -2.95 12.64
N LEU A 110 -11.18 -1.64 12.69
CA LEU A 110 -10.11 -0.67 12.84
C LEU A 110 -9.64 -0.71 14.31
N PRO A 111 -8.31 -0.79 14.55
CA PRO A 111 -7.80 -0.72 15.90
C PRO A 111 -8.29 0.57 16.58
N LYS A 112 -8.73 0.48 17.83
CA LYS A 112 -9.38 1.59 18.59
C LYS A 112 -8.58 2.89 18.53
N THR A 113 -7.26 2.80 18.47
CA THR A 113 -6.34 3.94 18.29
C THR A 113 -6.59 4.71 17.00
N LEU A 114 -6.84 4.00 15.90
CA LEU A 114 -7.07 4.57 14.57
C LEU A 114 -8.47 5.18 14.45
N LEU A 115 -9.46 4.62 15.16
CA LEU A 115 -10.80 5.19 15.23
C LEU A 115 -10.82 6.47 16.09
N GLU A 116 -10.19 6.47 17.26
CA GLU A 116 -10.01 7.69 18.08
C GLU A 116 -9.21 8.77 17.34
N PHE A 117 -8.24 8.36 16.52
CA PHE A 117 -7.43 9.22 15.66
C PHE A 117 -8.26 9.93 14.57
N ILE A 118 -9.11 9.20 13.83
CA ILE A 118 -10.02 9.78 12.82
C ILE A 118 -11.02 10.77 13.44
N ILE A 119 -11.48 10.49 14.66
CA ILE A 119 -12.46 11.33 15.36
C ILE A 119 -11.81 12.60 15.93
N LYS A 120 -10.59 12.52 16.46
CA LYS A 120 -9.92 13.66 17.12
C LYS A 120 -9.22 14.62 16.15
N ASN A 121 -8.63 14.13 15.06
CA ASN A 121 -7.71 14.94 14.26
C ASN A 121 -8.20 15.12 12.81
N SER A 122 -8.69 16.32 12.53
CA SER A 122 -9.08 16.77 11.20
C SER A 122 -7.90 17.13 10.28
N LEU A 123 -6.66 16.73 10.59
CA LEU A 123 -5.45 17.17 9.90
C LEU A 123 -4.50 15.99 9.62
N LEU A 124 -4.94 15.02 8.79
CA LEU A 124 -3.99 14.09 8.15
C LEU A 124 -3.34 14.84 6.99
N LYS A 125 -2.02 15.05 7.06
CA LYS A 125 -1.26 15.56 5.91
C LYS A 125 -0.88 14.39 5.01
N ILE A 126 -1.17 14.53 3.72
CA ILE A 126 -0.84 13.52 2.71
C ILE A 126 0.22 14.09 1.79
N THR A 127 1.32 13.37 1.63
CA THR A 127 2.29 13.60 0.55
C THR A 127 2.01 12.60 -0.57
N PRO A 128 1.29 13.00 -1.63
CA PRO A 128 0.99 12.10 -2.73
C PRO A 128 2.21 11.93 -3.63
N PHE A 129 2.56 10.69 -3.94
CA PHE A 129 3.51 10.37 -5.00
C PHE A 129 2.91 9.32 -5.93
N SER A 130 2.85 9.62 -7.23
CA SER A 130 2.36 8.69 -8.24
C SER A 130 3.52 8.29 -9.13
N LEU A 131 3.91 7.01 -9.06
CA LEU A 131 4.80 6.43 -10.05
C LEU A 131 4.02 6.35 -11.36
N LYS A 132 4.39 7.22 -12.32
CA LYS A 132 3.83 7.16 -13.68
C LYS A 132 4.25 5.83 -14.30
N ARG A 133 3.30 4.89 -14.26
CA ARG A 133 3.16 3.76 -15.17
C ARG A 133 4.40 2.87 -15.26
N ALA A 134 4.35 1.76 -14.55
CA ALA A 134 5.31 0.70 -14.77
C ALA A 134 4.91 -0.65 -14.20
N MET A 135 3.93 -1.24 -14.86
CA MET A 135 3.83 -2.69 -15.02
C MET A 135 3.62 -2.96 -16.48
#